data_AF-A0A9D5C3J0-F1
#
_entry.id   AF-A0A9D5C3J0-F1
#
_cell.length_a   1.000
_cell.length_b   1.000
_cell.length_c   1.000
_cell.angle_alpha   90.00
_cell.angle_beta   90.00
_cell.angle_gamma   90.00
#
_symmetry.space_group_name_H-M   'P 1'
#
loop_
_entity.id
_entity.type
_entity.pdbx_description
1 polymer ?
#
loop_
_entity_poly.entity_id
_entity_poly.type
_entity_poly.pdbx_seq_one_letter_code
_entity_poly.pdbx_strand_id
1 'polypeptide(L)'
;MAVDPRQVLAAILTISMFAMLGNMIKRDHFDSFEDNIQQSDLQISVIKVEQESDLLFKVSKGPWEEKGEDLKPCWTRPSSKAGAESKGYITFSLKSGPEYHMSQIGAAVVIARHLKATLVLPDIRSGELGKKRNFEDYYDVDKFLSSLDGVVKIIKEIPTEIASEKPAVVKVPNRPTEDFIMKNIEPIFQNKTYLRLAVTYSSINMKIGGKQSSDFDSTTCLTMFGSLELKQEIREVADQAVERLRTLSRKSNGKFIAVDLRVDLLEQKACKEVGTAGRKSCYNGWEVRDFLKRIGFDGDATIYITQTWWHESLNLLKEAFPKTYTKDDILPPNEKGKYLRSDNVELEKAIDFEVCSQSDVFIPAIPGMFYGSVTGQRIASGRTLILVPAYIPNLSAPASNFISPYVSEKSHLAYSCYC
;
A
#
# COMPACT_ATOMS: atom_id res chain seq x y z
N MET A 1 -10.76 -29.05 52.80
CA MET A 1 -9.53 -28.22 52.81
C MET A 1 -9.96 -26.81 53.16
N ALA A 2 -9.74 -26.38 54.40
CA ALA A 2 -10.07 -25.04 54.85
C ALA A 2 -8.96 -24.09 54.38
N VAL A 3 -9.33 -23.01 53.67
CA VAL A 3 -8.38 -22.00 53.20
C VAL A 3 -7.91 -21.20 54.42
N ASP A 4 -6.59 -21.07 54.57
CA ASP A 4 -5.98 -20.33 55.68
C ASP A 4 -6.40 -18.84 55.59
N PRO A 5 -7.02 -18.27 56.65
CA PRO A 5 -7.41 -16.86 56.69
C PRO A 5 -6.25 -15.90 56.37
N ARG A 6 -5.01 -16.31 56.63
CA ARG A 6 -3.80 -15.53 56.34
C ARG A 6 -3.52 -15.42 54.84
N GLN A 7 -3.83 -16.45 54.05
CA GLN A 7 -3.68 -16.40 52.59
C GLN A 7 -4.73 -15.50 51.95
N VAL A 8 -5.96 -15.49 52.50
CA VAL A 8 -7.03 -14.60 52.05
C VAL A 8 -6.66 -13.14 52.35
N LEU A 9 -6.13 -12.87 53.55
CA LEU A 9 -5.67 -11.53 53.92
C LEU A 9 -4.50 -11.05 53.04
N ALA A 10 -3.55 -11.93 52.73
CA ALA A 10 -2.44 -11.61 51.83
C ALA A 10 -2.93 -11.28 50.41
N ALA A 11 -3.91 -12.02 49.89
CA ALA A 11 -4.50 -11.75 48.58
C ALA A 11 -5.27 -10.42 48.53
N ILE A 12 -5.98 -10.06 49.61
CA ILE A 12 -6.68 -8.78 49.70
C ILE A 12 -5.68 -7.63 49.77
N LEU A 13 -4.59 -7.78 50.53
CA LEU A 13 -3.56 -6.76 50.63
C LEU A 13 -2.84 -6.53 49.30
N THR A 14 -2.50 -7.59 48.56
CA THR A 14 -1.88 -7.43 47.24
C THR A 14 -2.81 -6.76 46.23
N ILE A 15 -4.09 -7.16 46.18
CA ILE A 15 -5.09 -6.50 45.32
C ILE A 15 -5.26 -5.02 45.69
N SER A 16 -5.28 -4.69 46.98
CA SER A 16 -5.38 -3.30 47.45
C SER A 16 -4.15 -2.47 47.06
N MET A 17 -2.95 -3.07 47.07
CA MET A 17 -1.71 -2.41 46.69
C MET A 17 -1.67 -2.15 45.18
N PHE A 18 -2.15 -3.11 44.36
CA PHE A 18 -2.30 -2.91 42.91
C PHE A 18 -3.38 -1.87 42.57
N ALA A 19 -4.48 -1.81 43.33
CA ALA A 19 -5.51 -0.80 43.16
C ALA A 19 -5.00 0.61 43.51
N MET A 20 -4.20 0.74 44.59
CA MET A 20 -3.55 2.01 44.94
C MET A 20 -2.53 2.45 43.88
N LEU A 21 -1.72 1.54 43.33
CA LEU A 21 -0.80 1.84 42.21
C LEU A 21 -1.57 2.27 40.95
N GLY A 22 -2.67 1.59 40.63
CA GLY A 22 -3.54 1.97 39.52
C GLY A 22 -4.16 3.36 39.70
N ASN A 23 -4.48 3.75 40.93
CA ASN A 23 -5.05 5.06 41.23
C ASN A 23 -4.02 6.20 41.23
N MET A 24 -2.73 5.89 41.52
CA MET A 24 -1.64 6.86 41.37
C MET A 24 -1.33 7.16 39.90
N ILE A 25 -1.35 6.14 39.02
CA ILE A 25 -1.15 6.34 37.57
C ILE A 25 -2.29 7.15 36.94
N LYS A 26 -3.50 7.08 37.51
CA LYS A 26 -4.69 7.79 36.98
C LYS A 26 -4.75 9.28 37.39
N ARG A 27 -4.04 9.68 38.45
CA ARG A 27 -4.09 11.04 39.01
C ARG A 27 -3.08 12.02 38.43
N ASP A 28 -1.99 11.55 37.82
CA ASP A 28 -0.92 12.43 37.31
C ASP A 28 -1.12 12.91 35.87
N HIS A 29 -2.26 12.62 35.21
CA HIS A 29 -2.44 13.01 33.80
C HIS A 29 -3.77 13.63 33.38
N PHE A 30 -4.79 13.72 34.24
CA PHE A 30 -6.03 14.39 33.90
C PHE A 30 -6.70 14.94 35.15
N ASP A 31 -6.44 16.20 35.48
CA ASP A 31 -7.45 17.08 36.08
C ASP A 31 -7.22 18.51 35.60
N SER A 32 -8.31 19.09 35.11
CA SER A 32 -8.48 20.35 34.44
C SER A 32 -8.29 21.56 35.35
N PHE A 33 -7.57 22.56 34.85
CA PHE A 33 -7.73 23.95 35.32
C PHE A 33 -9.14 24.43 34.95
N GLU A 34 -10.04 24.50 35.92
CA GLU A 34 -11.17 25.41 35.90
C GLU A 34 -10.68 26.80 36.33
N ASP A 35 -10.74 27.75 35.41
CA ASP A 35 -10.33 29.13 35.62
C ASP A 35 -11.51 29.95 36.18
N ASN A 36 -11.35 30.46 37.39
CA ASN A 36 -12.19 31.53 37.95
C ASN A 36 -11.72 32.86 37.34
N ILE A 37 -12.43 33.38 36.34
CA ILE A 37 -12.18 34.74 35.84
C ILE A 37 -13.09 35.73 36.57
N GLN A 38 -12.46 36.50 37.44
CA GLN A 38 -12.99 37.69 38.06
C GLN A 38 -12.79 38.89 37.12
N GLN A 39 -13.86 39.68 36.98
CA GLN A 39 -13.97 40.95 36.25
C GLN A 39 -12.74 41.87 36.31
N SER A 40 -12.33 42.38 35.16
CA SER A 40 -11.93 43.79 35.03
C SER A 40 -12.14 44.28 33.59
N ASP A 41 -12.95 45.33 33.49
CA ASP A 41 -13.27 46.11 32.30
C ASP A 41 -12.05 46.55 31.49
N LEU A 42 -12.13 46.44 30.16
CA LEU A 42 -11.49 47.37 29.24
C LEU A 42 -12.32 47.46 27.95
N GLN A 43 -12.96 48.62 27.78
CA GLN A 43 -13.79 49.00 26.65
C GLN A 43 -12.96 49.10 25.37
N ILE A 44 -13.33 48.35 24.33
CA ILE A 44 -12.97 48.68 22.94
C ILE A 44 -14.26 48.64 22.10
N SER A 45 -14.43 49.73 21.37
CA SER A 45 -15.64 50.21 20.70
C SER A 45 -16.20 49.29 19.61
N VAL A 46 -17.53 49.22 19.60
CA VAL A 46 -18.43 48.56 18.65
C VAL A 46 -18.25 49.05 17.22
N ILE A 47 -18.01 48.14 16.28
CA ILE A 47 -18.59 48.21 14.92
C ILE A 47 -19.26 46.86 14.67
N LYS A 48 -20.57 46.91 14.44
CA LYS A 48 -21.48 45.77 14.29
C LYS A 48 -21.85 45.64 12.81
N VAL A 49 -21.54 44.51 12.18
CA VAL A 49 -22.38 43.94 11.11
C VAL A 49 -22.41 42.42 11.29
N GLU A 50 -23.64 41.96 11.53
CA GLU A 50 -24.22 40.61 11.62
C GLU A 50 -23.88 39.75 10.38
N GLN A 51 -23.90 38.41 10.33
CA GLN A 51 -24.22 37.31 11.24
C GLN A 51 -23.98 36.04 10.40
N GLU A 52 -23.19 35.07 10.87
CA GLU A 52 -23.42 33.67 10.50
C GLU A 52 -22.96 32.77 11.65
N SER A 53 -23.96 32.14 12.23
CA SER A 53 -23.92 31.18 13.33
C SER A 53 -23.22 29.88 12.94
N ASP A 54 -22.61 29.23 13.93
CA ASP A 54 -22.07 27.85 13.92
C ASP A 54 -20.80 27.58 13.10
N LEU A 55 -19.65 27.98 13.65
CA LEU A 55 -18.35 27.41 13.29
C LEU A 55 -17.58 26.98 14.55
N LEU A 56 -17.92 25.79 15.06
CA LEU A 56 -17.10 25.02 15.99
C LEU A 56 -16.65 23.69 15.33
N PHE A 57 -16.24 23.75 14.06
CA PHE A 57 -15.39 22.71 13.48
C PHE A 57 -13.94 23.10 13.78
N LYS A 58 -13.27 22.34 14.66
CA LYS A 58 -11.81 22.40 14.80
C LYS A 58 -11.19 22.15 13.42
N VAL A 59 -10.66 23.20 12.79
CA VAL A 59 -9.90 23.09 11.54
C VAL A 59 -8.66 22.26 11.85
N SER A 60 -8.61 21.04 11.34
CA SER A 60 -7.40 20.21 11.37
C SER A 60 -6.29 20.95 10.62
N LYS A 61 -5.18 21.30 11.28
CA LYS A 61 -4.04 21.92 10.60
C LYS A 61 -3.33 20.88 9.74
N GLY A 62 -2.94 21.27 8.54
CA GLY A 62 -2.29 20.42 7.55
C GLY A 62 -2.91 20.56 6.16
N PRO A 63 -2.18 20.22 5.09
CA PRO A 63 -2.65 20.26 3.71
C PRO A 63 -3.58 19.06 3.43
N TRP A 64 -4.68 18.97 4.18
CA TRP A 64 -5.69 17.94 4.00
C TRP A 64 -6.55 18.31 2.80
N GLU A 65 -6.28 17.74 1.63
CA GLU A 65 -7.20 17.89 0.50
C GLU A 65 -8.41 16.96 0.68
N GLU A 66 -9.50 17.32 0.02
CA GLU A 66 -10.62 16.41 -0.13
C GLU A 66 -10.27 15.37 -1.21
N LYS A 67 -10.89 14.19 -1.09
CA LYS A 67 -10.77 13.16 -2.11
C LYS A 67 -11.27 13.75 -3.44
N GLY A 68 -10.49 13.61 -4.51
CA GLY A 68 -10.95 13.97 -5.85
C GLY A 68 -12.10 13.06 -6.30
N GLU A 69 -12.74 13.41 -7.41
CA GLU A 69 -13.74 12.52 -8.01
C GLU A 69 -13.11 11.15 -8.34
N ASP A 70 -13.89 10.10 -8.09
CA ASP A 70 -13.49 8.74 -8.48
C ASP A 70 -13.40 8.68 -10.01
N LEU A 71 -12.20 8.40 -10.51
CA LEU A 71 -11.99 8.20 -11.94
C LEU A 71 -12.67 6.91 -12.38
N LYS A 72 -13.25 6.92 -13.57
CA LYS A 72 -13.93 5.74 -14.11
C LYS A 72 -13.00 4.98 -15.04
N PRO A 73 -13.07 3.64 -15.09
CA PRO A 73 -12.38 2.87 -16.10
C PRO A 73 -12.72 3.40 -17.50
N CYS A 74 -11.69 3.70 -18.30
CA CYS A 74 -11.83 4.30 -19.63
C CYS A 74 -11.43 3.35 -20.77
N TRP A 75 -11.18 2.09 -20.45
CA TRP A 75 -10.87 1.01 -21.38
C TRP A 75 -12.08 0.11 -21.56
N THR A 76 -12.18 -0.49 -22.75
CA THR A 76 -13.21 -1.49 -23.06
C THR A 76 -12.72 -2.88 -22.70
N ARG A 77 -13.62 -3.78 -22.29
CA ARG A 77 -13.25 -5.19 -22.10
C ARG A 77 -12.58 -5.72 -23.38
N PRO A 78 -11.40 -6.38 -23.28
CA PRO A 78 -10.72 -6.94 -24.43
C PRO A 78 -11.63 -7.88 -25.21
N SER A 79 -11.42 -7.94 -26.53
CA SER A 79 -12.22 -8.80 -27.40
C SER A 79 -12.18 -10.25 -26.93
N SER A 80 -13.34 -10.92 -26.92
CA SER A 80 -13.37 -12.33 -26.54
C SER A 80 -12.63 -13.17 -27.57
N LYS A 81 -11.69 -13.98 -27.10
CA LYS A 81 -11.04 -15.05 -27.86
C LYS A 81 -11.58 -16.43 -27.45
N ALA A 82 -12.78 -16.46 -26.87
CA ALA A 82 -13.47 -17.70 -26.49
C ALA A 82 -13.65 -18.62 -27.72
N GLY A 83 -13.34 -19.90 -27.56
CA GLY A 83 -13.45 -20.91 -28.62
C GLY A 83 -12.21 -21.08 -29.50
N ALA A 84 -11.17 -20.24 -29.38
CA ALA A 84 -9.90 -20.49 -30.06
C ALA A 84 -9.16 -21.67 -29.41
N GLU A 85 -8.70 -22.63 -30.22
CA GLU A 85 -7.81 -23.68 -29.73
C GLU A 85 -6.51 -23.09 -29.20
N SER A 86 -6.06 -23.64 -28.07
CA SER A 86 -4.84 -23.18 -27.44
C SER A 86 -3.62 -23.67 -28.21
N LYS A 87 -2.66 -22.78 -28.45
CA LYS A 87 -1.40 -23.11 -29.13
C LYS A 87 -0.30 -23.63 -28.20
N GLY A 88 -0.56 -23.72 -26.88
CA GLY A 88 0.44 -24.10 -25.88
C GLY A 88 0.14 -23.55 -24.49
N TYR A 89 1.10 -23.66 -23.58
CA TYR A 89 0.94 -23.35 -22.16
C TYR A 89 1.98 -22.36 -21.67
N ILE A 90 1.55 -21.43 -20.82
CA ILE A 90 2.42 -20.48 -20.13
C ILE A 90 2.25 -20.67 -18.62
N THR A 91 3.35 -20.89 -17.92
CA THR A 91 3.42 -20.90 -16.45
C THR A 91 4.37 -19.83 -15.93
N PHE A 92 4.16 -19.37 -14.71
CA PHE A 92 5.00 -18.39 -14.03
C PHE A 92 4.87 -18.54 -12.51
N SER A 93 5.71 -17.83 -11.76
CA SER A 93 5.58 -17.72 -10.30
C SER A 93 5.51 -16.27 -9.91
N LEU A 94 4.65 -15.97 -8.94
CA LEU A 94 4.59 -14.69 -8.27
C LEU A 94 5.68 -14.60 -7.19
N LYS A 95 6.29 -13.41 -7.05
CA LYS A 95 7.35 -13.15 -6.08
C LYS A 95 7.37 -11.69 -5.66
N SER A 96 7.94 -11.47 -4.47
CA SER A 96 8.42 -10.18 -3.95
C SER A 96 7.38 -9.21 -3.42
N GLY A 97 6.09 -9.55 -3.44
CA GLY A 97 5.04 -8.75 -2.82
C GLY A 97 3.85 -8.54 -3.74
N PRO A 98 2.65 -8.27 -3.20
CA PRO A 98 1.49 -7.85 -3.99
C PRO A 98 1.78 -6.70 -4.97
N GLU A 99 2.67 -5.77 -4.60
CA GLU A 99 3.10 -4.66 -5.44
C GLU A 99 3.83 -5.13 -6.72
N TYR A 100 4.45 -6.31 -6.70
CA TYR A 100 5.07 -6.96 -7.86
C TYR A 100 4.08 -7.86 -8.59
N HIS A 101 3.20 -8.56 -7.86
CA HIS A 101 2.31 -9.57 -8.41
C HIS A 101 1.41 -9.04 -9.52
N MET A 102 0.84 -7.85 -9.37
CA MET A 102 0.03 -7.20 -10.41
C MET A 102 0.78 -7.08 -11.75
N SER A 103 2.02 -6.60 -11.71
CA SER A 103 2.84 -6.48 -12.92
C SER A 103 3.26 -7.82 -13.53
N GLN A 104 3.51 -8.84 -12.70
CA GLN A 104 3.86 -10.19 -13.16
C GLN A 104 2.70 -10.85 -13.87
N ILE A 105 1.49 -10.72 -13.31
CA ILE A 105 0.25 -11.20 -13.91
C ILE A 105 -0.02 -10.44 -15.21
N GLY A 106 0.07 -9.11 -15.19
CA GLY A 106 -0.13 -8.29 -16.38
C GLY A 106 0.77 -8.73 -17.54
N ALA A 107 2.07 -8.88 -17.29
CA ALA A 107 3.03 -9.38 -18.27
C ALA A 107 2.65 -10.79 -18.79
N ALA A 108 2.31 -11.71 -17.89
CA ALA A 108 1.96 -13.09 -18.27
C ALA A 108 0.69 -13.16 -19.12
N VAL A 109 -0.35 -12.40 -18.76
CA VAL A 109 -1.64 -12.39 -19.46
C VAL A 109 -1.50 -11.76 -20.84
N VAL A 110 -0.81 -10.63 -20.99
CA VAL A 110 -0.64 -10.01 -22.32
C VAL A 110 0.15 -10.92 -23.27
N ILE A 111 1.17 -11.61 -22.75
CA ILE A 111 1.95 -12.59 -23.53
C ILE A 111 1.08 -13.79 -23.92
N ALA A 112 0.36 -14.39 -22.97
CA ALA A 112 -0.51 -15.53 -23.24
C ALA A 112 -1.61 -15.19 -24.25
N ARG A 113 -2.22 -14.00 -24.12
CA ARG A 113 -3.23 -13.51 -25.05
C ARG A 113 -2.69 -13.27 -26.46
N HIS A 114 -1.48 -12.71 -26.58
CA HIS A 114 -0.84 -12.46 -27.86
C HIS A 114 -0.52 -13.80 -28.57
N LEU A 115 0.03 -14.76 -27.84
CA LEU A 115 0.41 -16.08 -28.36
C LEU A 115 -0.74 -17.07 -28.52
N LYS A 116 -1.95 -16.73 -28.04
CA LYS A 116 -3.11 -17.64 -27.93
C LYS A 116 -2.79 -18.90 -27.09
N ALA A 117 -2.00 -18.71 -26.05
CA ALA A 117 -1.63 -19.76 -25.10
C ALA A 117 -2.64 -19.86 -23.95
N THR A 118 -2.73 -21.04 -23.34
CA THR A 118 -3.41 -21.25 -22.06
C THR A 118 -2.49 -20.82 -20.93
N LEU A 119 -2.98 -19.96 -20.05
CA LEU A 119 -2.26 -19.54 -18.86
C LEU A 119 -2.52 -20.54 -17.72
N VAL A 120 -1.46 -21.00 -17.08
CA VAL A 120 -1.56 -21.83 -15.86
C VAL A 120 -1.58 -20.89 -14.65
N LEU A 121 -2.49 -21.13 -13.72
CA LEU A 121 -2.60 -20.38 -12.46
C LEU A 121 -1.24 -20.41 -11.74
N PRO A 122 -0.69 -19.25 -11.33
CA PRO A 122 0.68 -19.21 -10.80
C PRO A 122 0.75 -19.69 -9.35
N ASP A 123 1.91 -20.22 -8.95
CA ASP A 123 2.26 -20.35 -7.53
C ASP A 123 2.86 -19.04 -7.00
N ILE A 124 2.85 -18.85 -5.68
CA ILE A 124 3.52 -17.73 -5.00
C ILE A 124 4.77 -18.28 -4.31
N ARG A 125 5.95 -17.74 -4.64
CA ARG A 125 7.20 -18.13 -3.97
C ARG A 125 7.40 -17.32 -2.71
N SER A 126 7.64 -18.01 -1.61
CA SER A 126 8.08 -17.39 -0.36
C SER A 126 9.52 -16.87 -0.50
N GLY A 127 9.94 -16.02 0.46
CA GLY A 127 11.34 -15.63 0.61
C GLY A 127 12.27 -16.81 0.95
N GLU A 128 11.71 -17.91 1.48
CA GLU A 128 12.43 -19.16 1.73
C GLU A 128 12.65 -19.98 0.45
N LEU A 129 13.88 -20.44 0.24
CA LEU A 129 14.25 -21.25 -0.92
C LEU A 129 13.42 -22.56 -0.97
N GLY A 130 12.72 -22.75 -2.08
CA GLY A 130 11.97 -23.98 -2.35
C GLY A 130 10.53 -23.98 -1.82
N LYS A 131 10.15 -23.03 -0.94
CA LYS A 131 8.79 -22.96 -0.42
C LYS A 131 7.86 -22.23 -1.37
N LYS A 132 6.78 -22.92 -1.75
CA LYS A 132 5.70 -22.41 -2.60
C LYS A 132 4.42 -22.35 -1.80
N ARG A 133 3.60 -21.35 -2.09
CA ARG A 133 2.24 -21.20 -1.60
C ARG A 133 1.29 -21.14 -2.77
N ASN A 134 0.03 -21.44 -2.52
CA ASN A 134 -0.96 -21.45 -3.57
C ASN A 134 -1.47 -20.03 -3.83
N PHE A 135 -2.05 -19.81 -4.99
CA PHE A 135 -2.60 -18.51 -5.37
C PHE A 135 -3.80 -18.13 -4.47
N GLU A 136 -4.66 -19.11 -4.17
CA GLU A 136 -5.85 -18.98 -3.32
C GLU A 136 -5.55 -18.67 -1.85
N ASP A 137 -4.30 -18.78 -1.42
CA ASP A 137 -3.89 -18.37 -0.07
C ASP A 137 -3.90 -16.84 0.06
N TYR A 138 -3.82 -16.10 -1.05
CA TYR A 138 -3.69 -14.65 -1.08
C TYR A 138 -4.76 -13.94 -1.89
N TYR A 139 -5.25 -14.57 -2.95
CA TYR A 139 -6.11 -13.92 -3.93
C TYR A 139 -7.43 -14.66 -4.12
N ASP A 140 -8.45 -13.89 -4.49
CA ASP A 140 -9.74 -14.42 -4.89
C ASP A 140 -9.62 -15.03 -6.30
N VAL A 141 -9.59 -16.37 -6.34
CA VAL A 141 -9.42 -17.13 -7.58
C VAL A 141 -10.64 -17.00 -8.49
N ASP A 142 -11.84 -16.99 -7.93
CA ASP A 142 -13.06 -16.93 -8.72
C ASP A 142 -13.20 -15.55 -9.36
N LYS A 143 -12.83 -14.50 -8.63
CA LYS A 143 -12.73 -13.15 -9.20
C LYS A 143 -11.70 -13.08 -10.33
N PHE A 144 -10.51 -13.66 -10.13
CA PHE A 144 -9.45 -13.67 -11.14
C PHE A 144 -9.84 -14.43 -12.40
N LEU A 145 -10.48 -15.59 -12.26
CA LEU A 145 -10.94 -16.39 -13.40
C LEU A 145 -12.08 -15.70 -14.16
N SER A 146 -13.05 -15.14 -13.44
CA SER A 146 -14.20 -14.46 -14.07
C SER A 146 -13.83 -13.13 -14.74
N SER A 147 -12.85 -12.39 -14.21
CA SER A 147 -12.37 -11.14 -14.82
C SER A 147 -11.65 -11.38 -16.15
N LEU A 148 -10.97 -12.52 -16.28
CA LEU A 148 -10.19 -12.90 -17.46
C LEU A 148 -10.91 -13.87 -18.39
N ASP A 149 -12.15 -14.24 -18.07
CA ASP A 149 -12.98 -15.07 -18.93
C ASP A 149 -13.19 -14.42 -20.31
N GLY A 150 -13.03 -15.23 -21.36
CA GLY A 150 -12.97 -14.79 -22.75
C GLY A 150 -11.69 -14.00 -23.13
N VAL A 151 -10.88 -13.52 -22.19
CA VAL A 151 -9.66 -12.75 -22.47
C VAL A 151 -8.46 -13.66 -22.70
N VAL A 152 -8.28 -14.64 -21.81
CA VAL A 152 -7.27 -15.70 -21.92
C VAL A 152 -7.83 -16.97 -21.28
N LYS A 153 -7.52 -18.14 -21.86
CA LYS A 153 -7.90 -19.41 -21.23
C LYS A 153 -6.99 -19.65 -20.02
N ILE A 154 -7.58 -19.93 -18.86
CA ILE A 154 -6.84 -20.20 -17.63
C ILE A 154 -7.18 -21.61 -17.12
N ILE A 155 -6.16 -22.34 -16.67
CA ILE A 155 -6.30 -23.63 -16.00
C ILE A 155 -5.58 -23.60 -14.67
N LYS A 156 -6.06 -24.37 -13.70
CA LYS A 156 -5.45 -24.43 -12.35
C LYS A 156 -4.10 -25.15 -12.37
N GLU A 157 -4.03 -26.27 -13.08
CA GLU A 157 -2.84 -27.11 -13.14
C GLU A 157 -2.51 -27.45 -14.60
N ILE A 158 -1.23 -27.72 -14.86
CA ILE A 158 -0.77 -28.15 -16.18
C ILE A 158 -1.31 -29.58 -16.46
N PRO A 159 -1.79 -29.89 -17.68
CA PRO A 159 -2.25 -31.24 -18.01
C PRO A 159 -1.15 -32.29 -17.81
N THR A 160 -1.54 -33.49 -17.39
CA THR A 160 -0.64 -34.60 -17.05
C THR A 160 0.29 -34.99 -18.19
N GLU A 161 -0.18 -34.85 -19.43
CA GLU A 161 0.55 -35.18 -20.65
C GLU A 161 1.78 -34.27 -20.81
N ILE A 162 1.67 -33.02 -20.37
CA ILE A 162 2.69 -31.97 -20.53
C ILE A 162 3.49 -31.76 -19.25
N ALA A 163 2.95 -32.20 -18.10
CA ALA A 163 3.60 -32.06 -16.79
C ALA A 163 5.01 -32.66 -16.74
N SER A 164 5.28 -33.70 -17.54
CA SER A 164 6.59 -34.35 -17.67
C SER A 164 7.61 -33.55 -18.51
N GLU A 165 7.14 -32.62 -19.34
CA GLU A 165 8.00 -31.79 -20.18
C GLU A 165 8.64 -30.65 -19.38
N LYS A 166 9.90 -30.35 -19.68
CA LYS A 166 10.59 -29.20 -19.07
C LYS A 166 10.27 -27.92 -19.85
N PRO A 167 9.61 -26.92 -19.23
CA PRO A 167 9.28 -25.69 -19.94
C PRO A 167 10.54 -24.91 -20.30
N ALA A 168 10.53 -24.22 -21.44
CA ALA A 168 11.56 -23.26 -21.77
C ALA A 168 11.41 -22.00 -20.91
N VAL A 169 12.46 -21.64 -20.18
CA VAL A 169 12.44 -20.46 -19.30
C VAL A 169 12.77 -19.22 -20.12
N VAL A 170 11.84 -18.26 -20.16
CA VAL A 170 11.98 -17.03 -20.93
C VAL A 170 11.98 -15.84 -19.97
N LYS A 171 13.01 -14.99 -20.07
CA LYS A 171 13.07 -13.74 -19.30
C LYS A 171 12.23 -12.68 -20.01
N VAL A 172 11.36 -12.01 -19.25
CA VAL A 172 10.45 -10.99 -19.80
C VAL A 172 10.47 -9.75 -18.90
N PRO A 173 10.40 -8.53 -19.45
CA PRO A 173 10.26 -7.33 -18.63
C PRO A 173 8.91 -7.34 -17.90
N ASN A 174 8.83 -6.61 -16.79
CA ASN A 174 7.58 -6.39 -16.01
C ASN A 174 6.48 -5.65 -16.79
N ARG A 175 6.84 -4.97 -17.89
CA ARG A 175 5.88 -4.40 -18.86
C ARG A 175 6.37 -4.69 -20.29
N PRO A 176 6.07 -5.87 -20.84
CA PRO A 176 6.44 -6.17 -22.21
C PRO A 176 5.65 -5.31 -23.19
N THR A 177 6.27 -4.96 -24.31
CA THR A 177 5.60 -4.32 -25.45
C THR A 177 5.18 -5.38 -26.45
N GLU A 178 4.21 -5.07 -27.32
CA GLU A 178 3.79 -5.97 -28.40
C GLU A 178 4.98 -6.35 -29.29
N ASP A 179 5.80 -5.35 -29.65
CA ASP A 179 7.08 -5.51 -30.35
C ASP A 179 8.06 -6.45 -29.66
N PHE A 180 8.19 -6.35 -28.32
CA PHE A 180 9.07 -7.24 -27.56
C PHE A 180 8.59 -8.69 -27.66
N ILE A 181 7.28 -8.92 -27.56
CA ILE A 181 6.69 -10.27 -27.64
C ILE A 181 6.92 -10.87 -29.02
N MET A 182 6.59 -10.14 -30.08
CA MET A 182 6.78 -10.60 -31.47
C MET A 182 8.24 -10.92 -31.78
N LYS A 183 9.19 -10.08 -31.36
CA LYS A 183 10.60 -10.24 -31.70
C LYS A 183 11.33 -11.28 -30.84
N ASN A 184 10.94 -11.43 -29.57
CA ASN A 184 11.75 -12.20 -28.59
C ASN A 184 11.06 -13.42 -28.01
N ILE A 185 9.72 -13.46 -27.96
CA ILE A 185 8.98 -14.56 -27.31
C ILE A 185 8.32 -15.46 -28.36
N GLU A 186 7.66 -14.87 -29.36
CA GLU A 186 6.94 -15.64 -30.39
C GLU A 186 7.83 -16.66 -31.12
N PRO A 187 9.06 -16.35 -31.55
CA PRO A 187 9.93 -17.34 -32.20
C PRO A 187 10.29 -18.52 -31.28
N ILE A 188 10.41 -18.28 -29.97
CA ILE A 188 10.66 -19.32 -28.99
C ILE A 188 9.41 -20.20 -28.83
N PHE A 189 8.24 -19.57 -28.75
CA PHE A 189 6.96 -20.26 -28.57
C PHE A 189 6.59 -21.15 -29.76
N GLN A 190 6.92 -20.73 -30.99
CA GLN A 190 6.72 -21.53 -32.20
C GLN A 190 7.54 -22.83 -32.20
N ASN A 191 8.68 -22.86 -31.51
CA ASN A 191 9.52 -24.05 -31.37
C ASN A 191 9.20 -24.87 -30.10
N LYS A 192 8.82 -24.19 -29.01
CA LYS A 192 8.46 -24.81 -27.73
C LYS A 192 7.16 -24.20 -27.20
N THR A 193 6.10 -24.99 -27.27
CA THR A 193 4.73 -24.58 -26.90
C THR A 193 4.50 -24.56 -25.38
N TYR A 194 5.47 -24.98 -24.56
CA TYR A 194 5.41 -24.86 -23.10
C TYR A 194 6.51 -23.93 -22.56
N LEU A 195 6.10 -22.73 -22.11
CA LEU A 195 7.01 -21.70 -21.60
C LEU A 195 6.81 -21.44 -20.12
N ARG A 196 7.92 -21.12 -19.45
CA ARG A 196 7.94 -20.58 -18.09
C ARG A 196 8.47 -19.16 -18.11
N LEU A 197 7.63 -18.19 -17.77
CA LEU A 197 8.03 -16.80 -17.73
C LEU A 197 8.79 -16.48 -16.43
N ALA A 198 9.90 -15.76 -16.59
CA ALA A 198 10.69 -15.18 -15.52
C ALA A 198 10.67 -13.66 -15.67
N VAL A 199 9.73 -13.01 -14.97
CA VAL A 199 9.58 -11.56 -15.03
C VAL A 199 10.77 -10.88 -14.35
N THR A 200 11.38 -9.94 -15.04
CA THR A 200 12.53 -9.16 -14.59
C THR A 200 12.16 -7.67 -14.46
N TYR A 201 12.79 -7.01 -13.50
CA TYR A 201 12.59 -5.60 -13.21
C TYR A 201 13.84 -4.83 -13.58
N SER A 202 14.12 -4.72 -14.89
CA SER A 202 15.18 -3.85 -15.40
C SER A 202 14.86 -2.37 -15.19
N SER A 203 13.56 -2.03 -15.07
CA SER A 203 13.09 -0.72 -14.67
C SER A 203 11.85 -0.85 -13.79
N ILE A 204 11.78 -0.04 -12.74
CA ILE A 204 10.65 0.05 -11.81
C ILE A 204 9.68 1.18 -12.25
N ASN A 205 9.89 1.75 -13.43
CA ASN A 205 9.14 2.89 -13.93
C ASN A 205 7.71 2.51 -14.35
N MET A 206 6.72 3.04 -13.62
CA MET A 206 5.28 2.89 -13.88
C MET A 206 4.69 4.01 -14.73
N LYS A 207 5.52 4.80 -15.42
CA LYS A 207 5.06 5.81 -16.36
C LYS A 207 4.37 5.18 -17.57
N ILE A 208 3.43 5.91 -18.16
CA ILE A 208 2.79 5.59 -19.43
C ILE A 208 3.87 5.19 -20.46
N GLY A 209 3.65 4.05 -21.10
CA GLY A 209 4.56 3.52 -22.12
C GLY A 209 4.28 4.12 -23.50
N GLY A 210 5.01 3.63 -24.52
CA GLY A 210 4.64 3.90 -25.91
C GLY A 210 3.25 3.33 -26.24
N LYS A 211 2.54 3.98 -27.17
CA LYS A 211 1.22 3.56 -27.64
C LYS A 211 1.27 2.14 -28.20
N GLN A 212 0.37 1.27 -27.75
CA GLN A 212 0.19 -0.08 -28.29
C GLN A 212 -1.15 -0.18 -29.04
N SER A 213 -1.50 -1.39 -29.47
CA SER A 213 -2.85 -1.67 -29.95
C SER A 213 -3.88 -1.53 -28.82
N SER A 214 -5.10 -1.09 -29.16
CA SER A 214 -6.19 -0.89 -28.18
C SER A 214 -6.52 -2.16 -27.39
N ASP A 215 -6.44 -3.34 -28.04
CA ASP A 215 -6.65 -4.64 -27.39
C ASP A 215 -5.55 -4.94 -26.36
N PHE A 216 -4.29 -4.59 -26.66
CA PHE A 216 -3.15 -4.76 -25.77
C PHE A 216 -3.25 -3.83 -24.54
N ASP A 217 -3.53 -2.55 -24.78
CA ASP A 217 -3.68 -1.56 -23.71
C ASP A 217 -4.87 -1.91 -22.81
N SER A 218 -6.01 -2.30 -23.39
CA SER A 218 -7.19 -2.75 -22.63
C SER A 218 -6.90 -3.99 -21.80
N THR A 219 -6.14 -4.95 -22.34
CA THR A 219 -5.73 -6.16 -21.59
C THR A 219 -4.80 -5.80 -20.44
N THR A 220 -3.88 -4.85 -20.67
CA THR A 220 -2.99 -4.34 -19.62
C THR A 220 -3.79 -3.65 -18.50
N CYS A 221 -4.75 -2.81 -18.85
CA CYS A 221 -5.60 -2.15 -17.87
C CYS A 221 -6.46 -3.13 -17.05
N LEU A 222 -7.10 -4.10 -17.72
CA LEU A 222 -7.90 -5.14 -17.06
C LEU A 222 -7.07 -5.93 -16.05
N THR A 223 -5.87 -6.33 -16.44
CA THR A 223 -5.01 -7.19 -15.60
C THR A 223 -4.42 -6.44 -14.41
N MET A 224 -3.98 -5.20 -14.63
CA MET A 224 -3.36 -4.37 -13.59
C MET A 224 -4.36 -3.86 -12.54
N PHE A 225 -5.61 -3.58 -12.92
CA PHE A 225 -6.55 -2.89 -12.03
C PHE A 225 -7.91 -3.57 -11.86
N GLY A 226 -8.22 -4.61 -12.62
CA GLY A 226 -9.55 -5.24 -12.61
C GLY A 226 -9.57 -6.73 -12.36
N SER A 227 -8.40 -7.38 -12.25
CA SER A 227 -8.33 -8.85 -12.22
C SER A 227 -7.82 -9.44 -10.91
N LEU A 228 -7.02 -8.69 -10.14
CA LEU A 228 -6.39 -9.22 -8.94
C LEU A 228 -7.03 -8.58 -7.71
N GLU A 229 -7.70 -9.39 -6.90
CA GLU A 229 -8.22 -8.96 -5.61
C GLU A 229 -7.71 -9.88 -4.50
N LEU A 230 -7.28 -9.29 -3.39
CA LEU A 230 -6.88 -10.04 -2.21
C LEU A 230 -8.03 -10.92 -1.71
N LYS A 231 -7.72 -12.03 -1.06
CA LYS A 231 -8.73 -12.86 -0.40
C LYS A 231 -9.47 -12.03 0.65
N GLN A 232 -10.77 -12.27 0.80
CA GLN A 232 -11.65 -11.51 1.69
C GLN A 232 -11.07 -11.39 3.12
N GLU A 233 -10.59 -12.48 3.69
CA GLU A 233 -9.97 -12.49 5.03
C GLU A 233 -8.81 -11.49 5.17
N ILE A 234 -8.01 -11.30 4.11
CA ILE A 234 -6.87 -10.36 4.13
C ILE A 234 -7.37 -8.92 4.04
N ARG A 235 -8.38 -8.67 3.19
CA ARG A 235 -9.01 -7.36 3.06
C ARG A 235 -9.66 -6.93 4.37
N GLU A 236 -10.40 -7.81 5.03
CA GLU A 236 -11.07 -7.51 6.30
C GLU A 236 -10.08 -7.10 7.40
N VAL A 237 -8.91 -7.75 7.46
CA VAL A 237 -7.85 -7.38 8.42
C VAL A 237 -7.25 -6.01 8.09
N ALA A 238 -7.04 -5.72 6.82
CA ALA A 238 -6.56 -4.39 6.39
C ALA A 238 -7.60 -3.30 6.68
N ASP A 239 -8.88 -3.55 6.40
CA ASP A 239 -9.98 -2.62 6.66
C ASP A 239 -10.12 -2.34 8.16
N GLN A 240 -10.01 -3.37 9.02
CA GLN A 240 -9.97 -3.18 10.46
C GLN A 240 -8.79 -2.29 10.91
N ALA A 241 -7.63 -2.45 10.27
CA ALA A 241 -6.46 -1.63 10.55
C ALA A 241 -6.66 -0.16 10.12
N VAL A 242 -7.29 0.06 8.96
CA VAL A 242 -7.70 1.39 8.48
C VAL A 242 -8.71 2.02 9.44
N GLU A 243 -9.77 1.32 9.81
CA GLU A 243 -10.80 1.81 10.74
C GLU A 243 -10.22 2.18 12.12
N ARG A 244 -9.25 1.40 12.59
CA ARG A 244 -8.51 1.75 13.81
C ARG A 244 -7.73 3.04 13.65
N LEU A 245 -7.01 3.25 12.54
CA LEU A 245 -6.32 4.51 12.25
C LEU A 245 -7.29 5.69 12.15
N ARG A 246 -8.45 5.52 11.48
CA ARG A 246 -9.53 6.51 11.45
C ARG A 246 -9.98 6.89 12.86
N THR A 247 -10.25 5.89 13.68
CA THR A 247 -10.70 6.07 15.07
C THR A 247 -9.67 6.79 15.94
N LEU A 248 -8.37 6.51 15.74
CA LEU A 248 -7.27 7.18 16.44
C LEU A 248 -7.10 8.64 15.98
N SER A 249 -7.58 8.99 14.79
CA SER A 249 -7.45 10.31 14.17
C SER A 249 -8.64 11.25 14.39
N ARG A 250 -9.25 11.23 15.58
CA ARG A 250 -10.43 12.06 15.90
C ARG A 250 -10.21 13.57 15.69
N LYS A 251 -9.01 14.06 15.95
CA LYS A 251 -8.66 15.49 15.81
C LYS A 251 -8.44 15.93 14.36
N SER A 252 -8.32 14.99 13.43
CA SER A 252 -8.17 15.24 11.99
C SER A 252 -9.37 14.71 11.21
N ASN A 253 -10.54 14.63 11.84
CA ASN A 253 -11.77 14.09 11.23
C ASN A 253 -11.60 12.70 10.61
N GLY A 254 -10.80 11.85 11.26
CA GLY A 254 -10.49 10.50 10.78
C GLY A 254 -9.41 10.45 9.71
N LYS A 255 -8.86 11.58 9.23
CA LYS A 255 -7.80 11.57 8.22
C LYS A 255 -6.45 11.10 8.78
N PHE A 256 -5.70 10.30 8.05
CA PHE A 256 -4.36 9.87 8.44
C PHE A 256 -3.39 9.87 7.25
N ILE A 257 -2.11 9.92 7.59
CA ILE A 257 -0.99 9.90 6.64
C ILE A 257 -0.38 8.50 6.66
N ALA A 258 -0.21 7.88 5.50
CA ALA A 258 0.59 6.67 5.38
C ALA A 258 1.97 7.02 4.81
N VAL A 259 3.02 6.62 5.51
CA VAL A 259 4.42 6.82 5.10
C VAL A 259 5.01 5.45 4.77
N ASP A 260 5.41 5.27 3.51
CA ASP A 260 6.19 4.09 3.13
C ASP A 260 7.64 4.28 3.53
N LEU A 261 7.99 3.76 4.72
CA LEU A 261 9.31 3.79 5.30
C LEU A 261 9.55 2.48 6.05
N ARG A 262 10.51 1.70 5.58
CA ARG A 262 11.01 0.50 6.24
C ARG A 262 12.50 0.63 6.49
N VAL A 263 12.91 0.47 7.74
CA VAL A 263 14.30 0.76 8.16
C VAL A 263 15.29 -0.20 7.51
N ASP A 264 14.92 -1.48 7.36
CA ASP A 264 15.72 -2.50 6.68
C ASP A 264 15.97 -2.17 5.20
N LEU A 265 15.04 -1.48 4.55
CA LEU A 265 15.21 -1.04 3.17
C LEU A 265 16.14 0.18 3.05
N LEU A 266 16.18 1.06 4.04
CA LEU A 266 17.07 2.22 4.05
C LEU A 266 18.55 1.82 4.07
N GLU A 267 18.86 0.64 4.60
CA GLU A 267 20.22 0.09 4.65
C GLU A 267 20.69 -0.51 3.32
N GLN A 268 19.79 -0.68 2.35
CA GLN A 268 20.11 -1.24 1.04
C GLN A 268 20.89 -0.25 0.17
N LYS A 269 21.72 -0.79 -0.75
CA LYS A 269 22.56 0.03 -1.65
C LYS A 269 21.78 1.08 -2.44
N ALA A 270 20.56 0.76 -2.86
CA ALA A 270 19.70 1.67 -3.63
C ALA A 270 19.34 2.98 -2.88
N CYS A 271 19.34 2.96 -1.54
CA CYS A 271 19.13 4.16 -0.71
C CYS A 271 20.43 4.88 -0.33
N LYS A 272 21.59 4.25 -0.58
CA LYS A 272 22.93 4.79 -0.30
C LYS A 272 23.53 5.52 -1.49
N GLU A 273 23.09 5.20 -2.70
CA GLU A 273 23.54 5.86 -3.93
C GLU A 273 22.78 7.20 -4.13
N VAL A 274 23.53 8.30 -4.17
CA VAL A 274 23.00 9.61 -4.59
C VAL A 274 22.72 9.51 -6.09
N GLY A 275 21.49 9.82 -6.50
CA GLY A 275 21.08 9.72 -7.91
C GLY A 275 21.92 10.60 -8.84
N THR A 276 21.85 10.33 -10.14
CA THR A 276 22.59 11.02 -11.22
C THR A 276 22.35 12.54 -11.31
N ALA A 277 21.39 13.08 -10.54
CA ALA A 277 21.07 14.51 -10.45
C ALA A 277 21.34 15.12 -9.04
N GLY A 278 22.11 14.45 -8.18
CA GLY A 278 22.42 14.96 -6.82
C GLY A 278 21.24 14.94 -5.83
N ARG A 279 20.08 14.39 -6.22
CA ARG A 279 18.90 14.26 -5.36
C ARG A 279 18.96 12.94 -4.59
N LYS A 280 18.78 13.02 -3.26
CA LYS A 280 18.57 11.87 -2.40
C LYS A 280 17.30 11.13 -2.81
N SER A 281 17.35 9.80 -2.81
CA SER A 281 16.24 8.95 -3.24
C SER A 281 15.41 8.43 -2.08
N CYS A 282 16.03 8.17 -0.92
CA CYS A 282 15.37 7.65 0.28
C CYS A 282 15.45 8.61 1.46
N TYR A 283 14.42 8.64 2.30
CA TYR A 283 14.30 9.54 3.44
C TYR A 283 14.11 8.76 4.73
N ASN A 284 14.92 9.08 5.75
CA ASN A 284 14.80 8.44 7.06
C ASN A 284 13.70 9.12 7.92
N GLY A 285 13.43 8.58 9.11
CA GLY A 285 12.35 9.08 9.97
C GLY A 285 12.52 10.54 10.37
N TRP A 286 13.76 10.99 10.60
CA TRP A 286 14.08 12.38 10.91
C TRP A 286 13.82 13.33 9.73
N GLU A 287 14.14 12.93 8.51
CA GLU A 287 13.88 13.74 7.31
C GLU A 287 12.38 13.79 6.98
N VAL A 288 11.66 12.67 7.12
CA VAL A 288 10.21 12.64 6.96
C VAL A 288 9.53 13.55 8.00
N ARG A 289 10.00 13.53 9.25
CA ARG A 289 9.53 14.44 10.30
C ARG A 289 9.69 15.91 9.89
N ASP A 290 10.88 16.29 9.44
CA ASP A 290 11.17 17.67 9.05
C ASP A 290 10.36 18.08 7.82
N PHE A 291 10.20 17.17 6.85
CA PHE A 291 9.35 17.36 5.70
C PHE A 291 7.90 17.65 6.11
N LEU A 292 7.28 16.77 6.91
CA LEU A 292 5.91 16.91 7.40
C LEU A 292 5.65 18.24 8.12
N LYS A 293 6.58 18.64 9.01
CA LYS A 293 6.47 19.92 9.73
C LYS A 293 6.52 21.11 8.77
N ARG A 294 7.42 21.09 7.79
CA ARG A 294 7.62 22.20 6.85
C ARG A 294 6.50 22.36 5.83
N ILE A 295 5.75 21.30 5.54
CA ILE A 295 4.54 21.35 4.69
C ILE A 295 3.25 21.63 5.47
N GLY A 296 3.34 21.82 6.79
CA GLY A 296 2.25 22.35 7.61
C GLY A 296 1.45 21.34 8.42
N PHE A 297 1.87 20.06 8.49
CA PHE A 297 1.27 19.13 9.45
C PHE A 297 1.73 19.45 10.87
N ASP A 298 0.82 19.34 11.83
CA ASP A 298 1.12 19.48 13.26
C ASP A 298 1.20 18.12 13.96
N GLY A 299 1.61 18.13 15.23
CA GLY A 299 1.80 16.90 16.01
C GLY A 299 0.53 16.11 16.29
N ASP A 300 -0.66 16.64 15.97
CA ASP A 300 -1.93 15.93 16.16
C ASP A 300 -2.26 14.98 15.00
N ALA A 301 -1.54 15.08 13.88
CA ALA A 301 -1.70 14.21 12.72
C ALA A 301 -1.42 12.74 13.09
N THR A 302 -2.31 11.85 12.64
CA THR A 302 -2.13 10.40 12.77
C THR A 302 -1.30 9.89 11.60
N ILE A 303 -0.24 9.14 11.91
CA ILE A 303 0.71 8.62 10.92
C ILE A 303 0.77 7.11 11.05
N TYR A 304 0.62 6.42 9.92
CA TYR A 304 0.97 5.03 9.76
C TYR A 304 2.32 4.90 9.05
N ILE A 305 3.19 4.01 9.52
CA ILE A 305 4.47 3.68 8.89
C ILE A 305 4.46 2.20 8.50
N THR A 306 4.90 1.89 7.27
CA THR A 306 4.95 0.50 6.72
C THR A 306 5.94 -0.44 7.44
N GLN A 307 6.57 0.03 8.52
CA GLN A 307 7.42 -0.74 9.40
C GLN A 307 6.59 -1.73 10.23
N THR A 308 7.05 -2.98 10.34
CA THR A 308 6.34 -4.02 11.11
C THR A 308 6.40 -3.78 12.62
N TRP A 309 7.61 -3.60 13.17
CA TRP A 309 7.87 -3.36 14.59
C TRP A 309 8.53 -2.01 14.81
N TRP A 310 8.27 -1.38 15.97
CA TRP A 310 8.90 -0.11 16.32
C TRP A 310 10.43 -0.19 16.25
N HIS A 311 11.05 0.84 15.67
CA HIS A 311 12.50 0.97 15.56
C HIS A 311 12.94 2.32 16.14
N GLU A 312 14.00 2.33 16.93
CA GLU A 312 14.46 3.53 17.68
C GLU A 312 14.79 4.74 16.78
N SER A 313 15.20 4.49 15.53
CA SER A 313 15.44 5.56 14.55
C SER A 313 14.20 6.38 14.19
N LEU A 314 13.00 5.91 14.57
CA LEU A 314 11.72 6.60 14.40
C LEU A 314 11.33 7.46 15.62
N ASN A 315 12.11 7.44 16.72
CA ASN A 315 11.77 8.15 17.95
C ASN A 315 11.59 9.66 17.72
N LEU A 316 12.48 10.29 16.95
CA LEU A 316 12.37 11.72 16.62
C LEU A 316 11.11 12.06 15.83
N LEU A 317 10.62 11.14 14.98
CA LEU A 317 9.36 11.30 14.27
C LEU A 317 8.18 11.18 15.24
N LYS A 318 8.20 10.20 16.15
CA LYS A 318 7.19 9.99 17.19
C LYS A 318 7.10 11.15 18.17
N GLU A 319 8.23 11.73 18.56
CA GLU A 319 8.27 12.91 19.45
C GLU A 319 7.55 14.11 18.83
N ALA A 320 7.73 14.33 17.53
CA ALA A 320 7.05 15.40 16.81
C ALA A 320 5.59 15.07 16.46
N PHE A 321 5.30 13.79 16.20
CA PHE A 321 3.98 13.26 15.86
C PHE A 321 3.63 12.06 16.75
N PRO A 322 3.15 12.29 18.00
CA PRO A 322 2.92 11.23 18.98
C PRO A 322 1.95 10.13 18.52
N LYS A 323 1.09 10.40 17.54
CA LYS A 323 0.16 9.43 16.94
C LYS A 323 0.76 8.71 15.71
N THR A 324 2.02 8.34 15.81
CA THR A 324 2.71 7.52 14.80
C THR A 324 2.60 6.04 15.17
N TYR A 325 2.11 5.21 14.25
CA TYR A 325 1.82 3.79 14.48
C TYR A 325 2.49 2.91 13.43
N THR A 326 2.93 1.74 13.87
CA THR A 326 3.44 0.64 13.03
C THR A 326 2.35 -0.38 12.77
N LYS A 327 2.67 -1.38 11.94
CA LYS A 327 1.78 -2.51 11.64
C LYS A 327 1.38 -3.28 12.90
N ASP A 328 2.31 -3.50 13.83
CA ASP A 328 2.00 -4.12 15.12
C ASP A 328 1.00 -3.30 15.95
N ASP A 329 1.07 -1.97 15.91
CA ASP A 329 0.17 -1.13 16.69
C ASP A 329 -1.29 -1.17 16.18
N ILE A 330 -1.48 -1.40 14.88
CA ILE A 330 -2.79 -1.28 14.21
C ILE A 330 -3.48 -2.62 13.98
N LEU A 331 -2.75 -3.73 13.94
CA LEU A 331 -3.37 -5.04 13.70
C LEU A 331 -4.09 -5.58 14.95
N PRO A 332 -5.26 -6.22 14.77
CA PRO A 332 -5.95 -6.91 15.86
C PRO A 332 -5.07 -7.97 16.53
N PRO A 333 -5.06 -8.11 17.87
CA PRO A 333 -4.17 -9.04 18.58
C PRO A 333 -4.26 -10.50 18.11
N ASN A 334 -5.47 -10.96 17.75
CA ASN A 334 -5.74 -12.30 17.23
C ASN A 334 -5.15 -12.54 15.83
N GLU A 335 -4.97 -11.48 15.03
CA GLU A 335 -4.45 -11.59 13.66
C GLU A 335 -2.92 -11.49 13.61
N LYS A 336 -2.28 -10.86 14.62
CA LYS A 336 -0.82 -10.66 14.67
C LYS A 336 0.00 -11.94 14.46
N GLY A 337 -0.49 -13.09 14.95
CA GLY A 337 0.18 -14.38 14.74
C GLY A 337 0.27 -14.77 13.27
N LYS A 338 -0.84 -14.66 12.53
CA LYS A 338 -0.95 -15.01 11.11
C LYS A 338 -0.19 -14.03 10.23
N TYR A 339 -0.29 -12.73 10.52
CA TYR A 339 0.25 -11.69 9.66
C TYR A 339 1.68 -11.27 10.00
N LEU A 340 2.05 -11.09 11.29
CA LEU A 340 3.34 -10.49 11.67
C LEU A 340 4.40 -11.49 12.17
N ARG A 341 3.96 -12.70 12.55
CA ARG A 341 4.83 -13.72 13.17
C ARG A 341 4.91 -14.99 12.35
N SER A 342 4.34 -14.98 11.14
CA SER A 342 4.47 -16.07 10.21
C SER A 342 5.71 -15.89 9.34
N ASP A 343 6.14 -16.97 8.69
CA ASP A 343 7.12 -16.94 7.60
C ASP A 343 6.58 -16.27 6.31
N ASN A 344 5.43 -15.59 6.42
CA ASN A 344 4.66 -15.06 5.32
C ASN A 344 4.76 -13.54 5.22
N VAL A 345 5.97 -13.08 4.90
CA VAL A 345 6.30 -11.66 4.65
C VAL A 345 5.40 -11.02 3.58
N GLU A 346 4.82 -11.83 2.69
CA GLU A 346 3.96 -11.37 1.60
C GLU A 346 2.57 -10.93 2.10
N LEU A 347 2.06 -11.54 3.19
CA LEU A 347 0.81 -11.08 3.83
C LEU A 347 1.01 -9.75 4.53
N GLU A 348 2.15 -9.53 5.18
CA GLU A 348 2.47 -8.22 5.79
C GLU A 348 2.45 -7.10 4.76
N LYS A 349 3.05 -7.33 3.59
CA LYS A 349 3.06 -6.36 2.49
C LYS A 349 1.68 -6.11 1.91
N ALA A 350 0.78 -7.10 1.94
CA ALA A 350 -0.60 -6.91 1.50
C ALA A 350 -1.35 -5.92 2.40
N ILE A 351 -1.14 -5.99 3.71
CA ILE A 351 -1.70 -5.02 4.67
C ILE A 351 -1.13 -3.62 4.40
N ASP A 352 0.19 -3.49 4.23
CA ASP A 352 0.82 -2.20 3.89
C ASP A 352 0.22 -1.60 2.62
N PHE A 353 0.12 -2.41 1.56
CA PHE A 353 -0.41 -1.98 0.27
C PHE A 353 -1.83 -1.42 0.43
N GLU A 354 -2.71 -2.14 1.12
CA GLU A 354 -4.11 -1.72 1.30
C GLU A 354 -4.24 -0.46 2.17
N VAL A 355 -3.56 -0.41 3.32
CA VAL A 355 -3.58 0.75 4.23
C VAL A 355 -3.04 2.01 3.52
N CYS A 356 -1.94 1.88 2.76
CA CYS A 356 -1.38 2.98 1.97
C CYS A 356 -2.28 3.40 0.80
N SER A 357 -2.99 2.46 0.17
CA SER A 357 -3.95 2.74 -0.89
C SER A 357 -5.20 3.48 -0.38
N GLN A 358 -5.61 3.24 0.87
CA GLN A 358 -6.79 3.87 1.48
C GLN A 358 -6.52 5.17 2.25
N SER A 359 -5.26 5.52 2.56
CA SER A 359 -4.91 6.72 3.34
C SER A 359 -5.31 8.03 2.65
N ASP A 360 -5.46 9.13 3.40
CA ASP A 360 -5.77 10.44 2.79
C ASP A 360 -4.53 11.06 2.16
N VAL A 361 -3.38 10.87 2.81
CA VAL A 361 -2.08 11.32 2.31
C VAL A 361 -1.16 10.11 2.24
N PHE A 362 -0.47 9.95 1.11
CA PHE A 362 0.57 8.94 0.96
C PHE A 362 1.94 9.59 0.74
N ILE A 363 2.94 9.15 1.50
CA ILE A 363 4.31 9.66 1.44
C ILE A 363 5.27 8.50 1.16
N PRO A 364 5.78 8.37 -0.08
CA PRO A 364 6.78 7.36 -0.42
C PRO A 364 8.17 7.84 0.01
N ALA A 365 8.63 7.43 1.20
CA ALA A 365 9.99 7.77 1.66
C ALA A 365 11.06 6.93 0.96
N ILE A 366 10.67 5.86 0.25
CA ILE A 366 11.53 4.95 -0.49
C ILE A 366 10.97 4.82 -1.92
N PRO A 367 11.81 4.93 -2.97
CA PRO A 367 11.36 4.72 -4.33
C PRO A 367 11.25 3.23 -4.61
N GLY A 368 10.32 2.83 -5.46
CA GLY A 368 10.22 1.42 -5.85
C GLY A 368 8.87 1.04 -6.43
N MET A 369 8.68 -0.27 -6.57
CA MET A 369 7.44 -0.85 -7.10
C MET A 369 6.28 -0.55 -6.16
N PHE A 370 6.51 -0.57 -4.85
CA PHE A 370 5.48 -0.24 -3.86
C PHE A 370 4.90 1.16 -4.10
N TYR A 371 5.75 2.18 -4.21
CA TYR A 371 5.32 3.54 -4.56
C TYR A 371 4.51 3.58 -5.86
N GLY A 372 5.00 2.99 -6.95
CA GLY A 372 4.28 2.96 -8.23
C GLY A 372 2.92 2.26 -8.12
N SER A 373 2.88 1.06 -7.55
CA SER A 373 1.67 0.25 -7.46
C SER A 373 0.61 0.89 -6.54
N VAL A 374 1.01 1.43 -5.37
CA VAL A 374 0.09 2.17 -4.50
C VAL A 374 -0.44 3.42 -5.21
N THR A 375 0.43 4.14 -5.94
CA THR A 375 0.01 5.30 -6.75
C THR A 375 -1.06 4.93 -7.77
N GLY A 376 -0.92 3.79 -8.45
CA GLY A 376 -1.92 3.29 -9.39
C GLY A 376 -3.29 3.07 -8.76
N GLN A 377 -3.33 2.37 -7.61
CA GLN A 377 -4.57 2.10 -6.88
C GLN A 377 -5.22 3.37 -6.33
N ARG A 378 -4.40 4.33 -5.87
CA ARG A 378 -4.85 5.62 -5.39
C ARG A 378 -5.45 6.47 -6.49
N ILE A 379 -4.84 6.51 -7.68
CA ILE A 379 -5.39 7.20 -8.87
C ILE A 379 -6.74 6.60 -9.25
N ALA A 380 -6.85 5.27 -9.31
CA ALA A 380 -8.09 4.57 -9.63
C ALA A 380 -9.25 4.90 -8.67
N SER A 381 -8.92 5.30 -7.43
CA SER A 381 -9.90 5.64 -6.39
C SER A 381 -9.91 7.13 -6.02
N GLY A 382 -9.43 8.02 -6.89
CA GLY A 382 -9.48 9.48 -6.68
C GLY A 382 -8.61 10.03 -5.54
N ARG A 383 -7.75 9.22 -4.92
CA ARG A 383 -6.89 9.59 -3.77
C ARG A 383 -5.53 10.12 -4.21
N THR A 384 -5.53 11.20 -4.97
CA THR A 384 -4.32 11.70 -5.66
C THR A 384 -3.35 12.51 -4.80
N LEU A 385 -3.65 12.74 -3.52
CA LEU A 385 -2.73 13.43 -2.61
C LEU A 385 -1.58 12.49 -2.20
N ILE A 386 -0.51 12.54 -3.00
CA ILE A 386 0.72 11.77 -2.85
C ILE A 386 1.89 12.76 -2.81
N LEU A 387 2.57 12.85 -1.67
CA LEU A 387 3.61 13.85 -1.43
C LEU A 387 4.98 13.19 -1.35
N VAL A 388 5.85 13.47 -2.32
CA VAL A 388 7.21 12.92 -2.37
C VAL A 388 8.12 13.80 -1.51
N PRO A 389 8.78 13.25 -0.47
CA PRO A 389 9.67 14.04 0.37
C PRO A 389 10.79 14.70 -0.45
N ALA A 390 11.21 15.88 -0.01
CA ALA A 390 12.35 16.59 -0.55
C ALA A 390 12.99 17.46 0.54
N TYR A 391 14.24 17.87 0.32
CA TYR A 391 14.88 18.86 1.18
C TYR A 391 14.24 20.24 0.97
N ILE A 392 13.83 20.88 2.07
CA ILE A 392 13.19 22.19 2.06
C ILE A 392 14.12 23.17 2.80
N PRO A 393 14.82 24.09 2.11
CA PRO A 393 15.78 24.99 2.75
C PRO A 393 15.11 26.03 3.67
N ASN A 394 13.88 26.45 3.35
CA ASN A 394 13.14 27.48 4.09
C ASN A 394 12.28 26.88 5.21
N LEU A 395 11.81 27.73 6.14
CA LEU A 395 10.99 27.32 7.29
C LEU A 395 9.64 26.66 6.91
N SER A 396 9.11 26.96 5.73
CA SER A 396 7.87 26.37 5.23
C SER A 396 7.85 26.30 3.70
N ALA A 397 7.09 25.35 3.14
CA ALA A 397 6.79 25.29 1.71
C ALA A 397 5.37 24.74 1.49
N PRO A 398 4.65 25.21 0.45
CA PRO A 398 3.35 24.65 0.10
C PRO A 398 3.43 23.16 -0.23
N ALA A 399 2.49 22.37 0.27
CA ALA A 399 2.44 20.92 0.00
C ALA A 399 2.29 20.59 -1.50
N SER A 400 1.62 21.48 -2.26
CA SER A 400 1.44 21.34 -3.71
C SER A 400 2.76 21.25 -4.50
N ASN A 401 3.86 21.81 -3.97
CA ASN A 401 5.19 21.71 -4.58
C ASN A 401 5.79 20.31 -4.53
N PHE A 402 5.22 19.42 -3.70
CA PHE A 402 5.73 18.06 -3.47
C PHE A 402 4.79 16.98 -3.98
N ILE A 403 3.74 17.35 -4.72
CA ILE A 403 2.86 16.39 -5.39
C ILE A 403 3.71 15.51 -6.31
N SER A 404 3.52 14.21 -6.18
CA SER A 404 4.15 13.19 -7.01
C SER A 404 4.11 13.55 -8.50
N PRO A 405 5.23 13.46 -9.23
CA PRO A 405 5.25 13.61 -10.70
C PRO A 405 4.34 12.61 -11.42
N TYR A 406 4.00 11.49 -10.79
CA TYR A 406 3.00 10.56 -11.34
C TYR A 406 1.61 11.20 -11.43
N VAL A 407 1.27 12.05 -10.47
CA VAL A 407 -0.02 12.73 -10.35
C VAL A 407 0.01 14.08 -11.06
N SER A 408 0.97 14.95 -10.74
CA SER A 408 1.02 16.33 -11.25
C SER A 408 1.22 16.39 -12.76
N GLU A 409 2.02 15.48 -13.33
CA GLU A 409 2.23 15.36 -14.78
C GLU A 409 1.26 14.37 -15.44
N LYS A 410 0.34 13.76 -14.67
CA LYS A 410 -0.49 12.61 -15.09
C LYS A 410 0.32 11.51 -15.80
N SER A 411 1.55 11.28 -15.34
CA SER A 411 2.50 10.43 -16.06
C SER A 411 2.37 8.93 -15.73
N HIS A 412 1.62 8.56 -14.70
CA HIS A 412 1.43 7.15 -14.29
C HIS A 412 0.54 6.37 -15.27
N LEU A 413 0.83 5.07 -15.47
CA LEU A 413 0.05 4.19 -16.35
C LEU A 413 -1.44 4.10 -15.97
N ALA A 414 -1.79 4.33 -14.71
CA ALA A 414 -3.20 4.34 -14.28
C ALA A 414 -4.04 5.37 -15.03
N TYR A 415 -3.46 6.51 -15.44
CA TYR A 415 -4.16 7.52 -16.23
C TYR A 415 -4.46 7.10 -17.68
N SER A 416 -3.83 6.03 -18.19
CA SER A 416 -4.26 5.43 -19.46
C SER A 416 -5.43 4.45 -19.28
N CYS A 417 -5.78 4.12 -18.04
CA CYS A 417 -6.85 3.17 -17.70
C CYS A 417 -8.04 3.82 -16.99
N TYR A 418 -7.86 5.01 -16.42
CA TYR A 418 -8.89 5.73 -15.67
C TYR A 418 -8.98 7.18 -16.18
N CYS A 419 -10.19 7.63 -16.53
CA CYS A 419 -10.46 8.96 -17.08
C CYS A 419 -11.43 9.78 -16.23
#